data_AF-A0A543JK28-F1
#
_entry.id   AF-A0A543JK28-F1
#
_cell.length_a   1.000
_cell.length_b   1.000
_cell.length_c   1.000
_cell.angle_alpha   90.00
_cell.angle_beta   90.00
_cell.angle_gamma   90.00
#
_symmetry.space_group_name_H-M   'P 1'
#
loop_
_entity.id
_entity.type
_entity.pdbx_description
1 polymer ?
#
loop_
_entity_poly.entity_id
_entity_poly.type
_entity_poly.pdbx_seq_one_letter_code
_entity_poly.pdbx_strand_id
1 'polypeptide(L)'
;MAAYRKRARARRVDGVLIVALVLGVVVGGRLPDLTGVTRRLLRTGVVLLGLQLSVARLLGLGPGVLLAVLVTVSVTFFGTLWLGRLLRLPRGLCVLVASGFSICGASAIAAVEGRVDREDEHVATSVALVTLYGTLAMVALPLVNASPQWIGLSVHEVAQVAAAAPAGGLATAMAVKLGRVALLAPIVAGLGGRGAPPVPAFLLGFLVLMLVSPLVPAVVLDVATTATTVVLAAALFGLGTSVRPMALLRTSPGALLLGLLSTLLVCGTGYLSLRVV
;
A
#
# COMPACT_ATOMS: atom_id res chain seq x y z
N MET A 1 18.81 -20.48 -20.28
CA MET A 1 18.26 -19.37 -21.11
C MET A 1 16.87 -18.89 -20.66
N ALA A 2 15.85 -19.75 -20.53
CA ALA A 2 14.49 -19.33 -20.12
C ALA A 2 14.42 -18.69 -18.72
N ALA A 3 15.10 -19.25 -17.72
CA ALA A 3 15.17 -18.68 -16.36
C ALA A 3 15.90 -17.31 -16.31
N TYR A 4 16.92 -17.12 -17.15
CA TYR A 4 17.64 -15.85 -17.29
C TYR A 4 16.75 -14.77 -17.94
N ARG A 5 16.03 -15.10 -19.03
CA ARG A 5 15.03 -14.20 -19.64
C ARG A 5 13.92 -13.82 -18.65
N LYS A 6 13.44 -14.77 -17.83
CA LYS A 6 12.42 -14.52 -16.82
C LYS A 6 12.91 -13.56 -15.72
N ARG A 7 14.16 -13.73 -15.25
CA ARG A 7 14.81 -12.79 -14.31
C ARG A 7 15.09 -11.41 -14.91
N ALA A 8 15.55 -11.34 -16.16
CA ALA A 8 15.81 -10.08 -16.85
C ALA A 8 14.51 -9.29 -17.14
N ARG A 9 13.42 -9.99 -17.47
CA ARG A 9 12.09 -9.39 -17.65
C ARG A 9 11.55 -8.83 -16.33
N ALA A 10 11.70 -9.57 -15.23
CA ALA A 10 11.28 -9.12 -13.90
C ALA A 10 12.05 -7.86 -13.44
N ARG A 11 13.39 -7.83 -13.57
CA ARG A 11 14.19 -6.62 -13.24
C ARG A 11 13.83 -5.38 -14.07
N ARG A 12 13.36 -5.54 -15.31
CA ARG A 12 12.92 -4.40 -16.14
C ARG A 12 11.56 -3.86 -15.68
N VAL A 13 10.67 -4.70 -15.18
CA VAL A 13 9.34 -4.28 -14.71
C VAL A 13 9.44 -3.42 -13.44
N ASP A 14 10.26 -3.83 -12.47
CA ASP A 14 10.46 -3.11 -11.20
C ASP A 14 11.01 -1.68 -11.44
N GLY A 15 11.98 -1.56 -12.37
CA GLY A 15 12.54 -0.26 -12.76
C GLY A 15 11.54 0.65 -13.47
N VAL A 16 10.65 0.11 -14.32
CA VAL A 16 9.65 0.90 -15.05
C VAL A 16 8.66 1.57 -14.09
N LEU A 17 8.24 0.87 -13.03
CA LEU A 17 7.30 1.41 -12.05
C LEU A 17 7.91 2.55 -11.22
N ILE A 18 9.17 2.40 -10.79
CA ILE A 18 9.91 3.46 -10.08
C ILE A 18 10.15 4.66 -11.02
N VAL A 19 10.58 4.43 -12.26
CA VAL A 19 10.81 5.50 -13.24
C VAL A 19 9.51 6.26 -13.53
N ALA A 20 8.39 5.56 -13.70
CA ALA A 20 7.09 6.19 -13.91
C ALA A 20 6.72 7.10 -12.74
N LEU A 21 6.89 6.63 -11.49
CA LEU A 21 6.65 7.45 -10.29
C LEU A 21 7.54 8.70 -10.26
N VAL A 22 8.86 8.54 -10.47
CA VAL A 22 9.82 9.64 -10.44
C VAL A 22 9.50 10.68 -11.52
N LEU A 23 9.19 10.24 -12.74
CA LEU A 23 8.75 11.15 -13.81
C LEU A 23 7.48 11.90 -13.43
N GLY A 24 6.52 11.22 -12.79
CA GLY A 24 5.31 11.85 -12.26
C GLY A 24 5.62 12.94 -11.25
N VAL A 25 6.54 12.70 -10.31
CA VAL A 25 6.98 13.69 -9.31
C VAL A 25 7.64 14.89 -9.98
N VAL A 26 8.52 14.67 -10.95
CA VAL A 26 9.25 15.74 -11.67
C VAL A 26 8.30 16.66 -12.44
N VAL A 27 7.27 16.09 -13.07
CA VAL A 27 6.28 16.83 -13.86
C VAL A 27 5.09 17.31 -13.00
N GLY A 28 5.02 16.88 -11.73
CA GLY A 28 3.98 17.22 -10.78
C GLY A 28 3.75 18.74 -10.67
N GLY A 29 2.48 19.14 -10.67
CA GLY A 29 2.08 20.56 -10.67
C GLY A 29 2.05 21.23 -12.04
N ARG A 30 2.52 20.59 -13.13
CA ARG A 30 2.40 21.08 -14.52
C ARG A 30 1.26 20.44 -15.31
N LEU A 31 0.61 19.44 -14.73
CA LEU A 31 -0.48 18.69 -15.35
C LEU A 31 -1.81 19.00 -14.65
N PRO A 32 -2.96 18.83 -15.33
CA PRO A 32 -4.27 18.91 -14.69
C PRO A 32 -4.41 17.85 -13.59
N ASP A 33 -5.43 17.99 -12.74
CA ASP A 33 -5.67 17.05 -11.65
C ASP A 33 -5.98 15.63 -12.19
N LEU A 34 -5.03 14.72 -12.03
CA LEU A 34 -5.14 13.32 -12.45
C LEU A 34 -5.70 12.40 -11.36
N THR A 35 -6.02 12.90 -10.16
CA THR A 35 -6.32 12.08 -8.97
C THR A 35 -7.39 11.02 -9.23
N GLY A 36 -8.48 11.40 -9.91
CA GLY A 36 -9.58 10.48 -10.24
C GLY A 36 -9.20 9.38 -11.26
N VAL A 37 -8.32 9.71 -12.22
CA VAL A 37 -7.81 8.76 -13.22
C VAL A 37 -6.79 7.84 -12.57
N THR A 38 -5.83 8.40 -11.83
CA THR A 38 -4.85 7.68 -11.01
C THR A 38 -5.52 6.63 -10.13
N ARG A 39 -6.54 7.02 -9.36
CA ARG A 39 -7.27 6.11 -8.47
C ARG A 39 -7.95 4.97 -9.23
N ARG A 40 -8.52 5.23 -10.41
CA ARG A 40 -9.13 4.18 -11.26
C ARG A 40 -8.09 3.22 -11.81
N LEU A 41 -6.98 3.73 -12.35
CA LEU A 41 -5.88 2.93 -12.86
C LEU A 41 -5.26 2.07 -11.75
N LEU A 42 -5.01 2.65 -10.57
CA LEU A 42 -4.50 1.93 -9.40
C LEU A 42 -5.40 0.74 -9.05
N ARG A 43 -6.70 0.98 -8.88
CA ARG A 43 -7.67 -0.08 -8.55
C ARG A 43 -7.73 -1.16 -9.63
N THR A 44 -7.69 -0.76 -10.89
CA THR A 44 -7.72 -1.69 -12.03
C THR A 44 -6.46 -2.55 -12.06
N GLY A 45 -5.28 -1.96 -11.91
CA GLY A 45 -4.02 -2.69 -11.85
C GLY A 45 -3.96 -3.66 -10.67
N VAL A 46 -4.45 -3.24 -9.49
CA VAL A 46 -4.57 -4.14 -8.33
C VAL A 46 -5.52 -5.29 -8.63
N VAL A 47 -6.70 -5.06 -9.20
CA VAL A 47 -7.62 -6.15 -9.58
C VAL A 47 -6.93 -7.13 -10.52
N LEU A 48 -6.26 -6.64 -11.57
CA LEU A 48 -5.56 -7.47 -12.55
C LEU A 48 -4.38 -8.27 -11.95
N LEU A 49 -3.72 -7.77 -10.90
CA LEU A 49 -2.73 -8.55 -10.15
C LEU A 49 -3.32 -9.83 -9.54
N GLY A 50 -4.64 -9.91 -9.35
CA GLY A 50 -5.33 -11.13 -8.92
C GLY A 50 -5.06 -12.30 -9.86
N LEU A 51 -5.02 -12.06 -11.18
CA LEU A 51 -4.72 -13.09 -12.17
C LEU A 51 -3.28 -13.64 -12.05
N GLN A 52 -2.37 -12.87 -11.46
CA GLN A 52 -0.96 -13.25 -11.31
C GLN A 52 -0.67 -13.92 -9.97
N LEU A 53 -1.64 -13.95 -9.06
CA LEU A 53 -1.51 -14.50 -7.73
C LEU A 53 -2.23 -15.83 -7.62
N SER A 54 -1.57 -16.82 -6.99
CA SER A 54 -2.21 -18.10 -6.70
C SER A 54 -2.69 -18.16 -5.27
N VAL A 55 -3.92 -18.67 -5.07
CA VAL A 55 -4.49 -18.95 -3.74
C VAL A 55 -3.55 -19.83 -2.92
N ALA A 56 -2.92 -20.81 -3.56
CA ALA A 56 -1.94 -21.70 -2.94
C ALA A 56 -0.73 -20.96 -2.36
N ARG A 57 -0.24 -19.88 -2.99
CA ARG A 57 0.84 -19.06 -2.43
C ARG A 57 0.39 -18.22 -1.24
N LEU A 58 -0.86 -17.75 -1.27
CA LEU A 58 -1.45 -17.00 -0.14
C LEU A 58 -1.60 -17.91 1.09
N LEU A 59 -2.11 -19.13 0.89
CA LEU A 59 -2.20 -20.16 1.93
C LEU A 59 -0.81 -20.67 2.37
N GLY A 60 0.14 -20.72 1.43
CA GLY A 60 1.52 -21.11 1.67
C GLY A 60 2.39 -20.07 2.40
N LEU A 61 1.86 -18.87 2.70
CA LEU A 61 2.57 -17.90 3.55
C LEU A 61 2.81 -18.43 4.97
N GLY A 62 2.00 -19.39 5.41
CA GLY A 62 2.10 -20.02 6.71
C GLY A 62 1.48 -19.17 7.84
N PRO A 63 1.12 -19.82 8.96
CA PRO A 63 0.49 -19.17 10.11
C PRO A 63 1.38 -18.09 10.72
N GLY A 64 2.69 -18.29 10.62
CA GLY A 64 3.69 -17.32 11.03
C GLY A 64 3.55 -15.95 10.39
N VAL A 65 3.49 -15.88 9.05
CA VAL A 65 3.38 -14.60 8.33
C VAL A 65 2.04 -13.93 8.63
N LEU A 66 0.96 -14.71 8.82
CA LEU A 66 -0.33 -14.17 9.28
C LEU A 66 -0.21 -13.55 10.67
N LEU A 67 0.49 -14.20 11.60
CA LEU A 67 0.77 -13.63 12.93
C LEU A 67 1.59 -12.34 12.81
N ALA A 68 2.62 -12.32 11.97
CA ALA A 68 3.41 -11.12 11.72
C ALA A 68 2.57 -9.96 11.16
N VAL A 69 1.64 -10.26 10.23
CA VAL A 69 0.66 -9.28 9.73
C VAL A 69 -0.22 -8.74 10.86
N LEU A 70 -0.81 -9.61 11.67
CA LEU A 70 -1.69 -9.21 12.78
C LEU A 70 -0.96 -8.35 13.81
N VAL A 71 0.25 -8.76 14.20
CA VAL A 71 1.10 -8.01 15.14
C VAL A 71 1.48 -6.67 14.56
N THR A 72 1.96 -6.62 13.31
CA THR A 72 2.37 -5.37 12.65
C THR A 72 1.20 -4.40 12.57
N VAL A 73 0.02 -4.84 12.15
CA VAL A 73 -1.17 -3.99 12.06
C VAL A 73 -1.59 -3.49 13.43
N SER A 74 -1.69 -4.37 14.43
CA SER A 74 -2.14 -4.01 15.78
C SER A 74 -1.19 -3.02 16.44
N VAL A 75 0.11 -3.34 16.46
CA VAL A 75 1.12 -2.48 17.07
C VAL A 75 1.23 -1.14 16.35
N THR A 76 1.19 -1.14 15.01
CA THR A 76 1.23 0.12 14.26
C THR A 76 -0.01 0.96 14.52
N PHE A 77 -1.21 0.38 14.48
CA PHE A 77 -2.44 1.13 14.69
C PHE A 77 -2.49 1.75 16.09
N PHE A 78 -2.34 0.94 17.14
CA PHE A 78 -2.40 1.43 18.52
C PHE A 78 -1.20 2.30 18.89
N GLY A 79 -0.01 1.98 18.38
CA GLY A 79 1.20 2.76 18.59
C GLY A 79 1.12 4.14 17.92
N THR A 80 0.59 4.24 16.70
CA THR A 80 0.34 5.54 16.04
C THR A 80 -0.69 6.37 16.81
N LEU A 81 -1.77 5.76 17.32
CA LEU A 81 -2.73 6.47 18.18
C LEU A 81 -2.07 7.01 19.45
N TRP A 82 -1.21 6.19 20.08
CA TRP A 82 -0.49 6.58 21.29
C TRP A 82 0.53 7.70 21.01
N LEU A 83 1.32 7.59 19.95
CA LEU A 83 2.26 8.62 19.51
C LEU A 83 1.55 9.93 19.19
N GLY A 84 0.41 9.88 18.51
CA GLY A 84 -0.38 11.07 18.19
C GLY A 84 -0.89 11.80 19.43
N ARG A 85 -1.29 11.05 20.48
CA ARG A 85 -1.66 11.64 21.78
C ARG A 85 -0.45 12.28 22.48
N LEU A 86 0.71 11.64 22.44
CA LEU A 86 1.95 12.18 23.02
C LEU A 86 2.36 13.49 22.34
N LEU A 87 2.17 13.59 21.02
CA LEU A 87 2.40 14.79 20.23
C LEU A 87 1.26 15.82 20.33
N ARG A 88 0.23 15.56 21.15
CA ARG A 88 -0.94 16.43 21.36
C ARG A 88 -1.69 16.77 20.08
N LEU A 89 -1.75 15.85 19.12
CA LEU A 89 -2.42 16.04 17.84
C LEU A 89 -3.94 15.76 17.94
N PRO A 90 -4.76 16.37 17.07
CA PRO A 90 -6.20 16.13 17.03
C PRO A 90 -6.52 14.64 16.86
N ARG A 91 -7.52 14.15 17.60
CA ARG A 91 -7.89 12.72 17.59
C ARG A 91 -8.28 12.23 16.20
N GLY A 92 -9.02 13.04 15.44
CA GLY A 92 -9.39 12.75 14.05
C GLY A 92 -8.16 12.45 13.19
N LEU A 93 -7.16 13.35 13.19
CA LEU A 93 -5.91 13.16 12.47
C LEU A 93 -5.19 11.87 12.92
N CYS A 94 -5.08 11.63 14.22
CA CYS A 94 -4.42 10.44 14.76
C CYS A 94 -5.07 9.13 14.26
N VAL A 95 -6.40 9.05 14.22
CA VAL A 95 -7.12 7.87 13.75
C VAL A 95 -6.97 7.68 12.23
N LEU A 96 -6.99 8.76 11.46
CA LEU A 96 -6.76 8.71 10.00
C LEU A 96 -5.33 8.27 9.67
N VAL A 97 -4.32 8.81 10.35
CA VAL A 97 -2.92 8.39 10.17
C VAL A 97 -2.72 6.94 10.64
N ALA A 98 -3.26 6.56 11.81
CA ALA A 98 -3.18 5.18 12.31
C ALA A 98 -3.79 4.18 11.33
N SER A 99 -4.99 4.44 10.82
CA SER A 99 -5.65 3.57 9.84
C SER A 99 -4.92 3.51 8.50
N GLY A 100 -4.46 4.65 7.98
CA GLY A 100 -3.69 4.72 6.73
C GLY A 100 -2.37 3.95 6.81
N PHE A 101 -1.56 4.19 7.85
CA PHE A 101 -0.21 3.65 7.95
C PHE A 101 -0.18 2.15 8.29
N SER A 102 -1.16 1.68 9.08
CA SER A 102 -1.23 0.27 9.50
C SER A 102 -1.87 -0.66 8.46
N ILE A 103 -2.75 -0.18 7.59
CA ILE A 103 -3.54 -1.04 6.69
C ILE A 103 -3.08 -0.89 5.22
N CYS A 104 -3.64 0.09 4.50
CA CYS A 104 -3.50 0.20 3.04
C CYS A 104 -3.55 1.64 2.51
N GLY A 105 -3.15 2.60 3.33
CA GLY A 105 -2.96 3.98 2.92
C GLY A 105 -4.25 4.75 2.69
N ALA A 106 -4.36 5.46 1.56
CA ALA A 106 -5.48 6.36 1.28
C ALA A 106 -6.86 5.67 1.25
N SER A 107 -6.91 4.37 0.93
CA SER A 107 -8.17 3.62 0.93
C SER A 107 -8.70 3.29 2.33
N ALA A 108 -7.81 3.10 3.31
CA ALA A 108 -8.20 2.94 4.71
C ALA A 108 -8.69 4.27 5.30
N ILE A 109 -8.00 5.37 4.98
CA ILE A 109 -8.40 6.73 5.38
C ILE A 109 -9.83 7.00 4.89
N ALA A 110 -10.11 6.79 3.60
CA ALA A 110 -11.43 7.00 3.01
C ALA A 110 -12.54 6.10 3.62
N ALA A 111 -12.19 4.94 4.18
CA ALA A 111 -13.15 4.06 4.84
C ALA A 111 -13.48 4.49 6.27
N VAL A 112 -12.55 5.18 6.93
CA VAL A 112 -12.61 5.59 8.34
C VAL A 112 -13.05 7.04 8.50
N GLU A 113 -12.80 7.89 7.51
CA GLU A 113 -13.04 9.33 7.58
C GLU A 113 -14.50 9.68 7.92
N GLY A 114 -15.49 8.93 7.44
CA GLY A 114 -16.91 9.18 7.76
C GLY A 114 -17.36 8.67 9.13
N ARG A 115 -16.48 8.02 9.89
CA ARG A 115 -16.77 7.40 11.20
C ARG A 115 -16.11 8.10 12.38
N VAL A 116 -15.30 9.12 12.12
CA VAL A 116 -14.53 9.82 13.14
C VAL A 116 -14.81 11.31 12.99
N ASP A 117 -14.91 12.01 14.11
CA ASP A 117 -14.96 13.47 14.11
C ASP A 117 -13.62 14.05 13.65
N ARG A 118 -13.64 14.74 12.51
CA ARG A 118 -12.44 15.18 11.80
C ARG A 118 -12.75 16.29 10.79
N GLU A 119 -11.77 17.16 10.60
CA GLU A 119 -11.76 18.19 9.58
C GLU A 119 -11.26 17.64 8.23
N ASP A 120 -11.64 18.25 7.12
CA ASP A 120 -11.19 17.85 5.78
C ASP A 120 -9.67 18.03 5.61
N GLU A 121 -9.08 19.00 6.31
CA GLU A 121 -7.63 19.19 6.37
C GLU A 121 -6.92 17.98 6.97
N HIS A 122 -7.52 17.31 7.97
CA HIS A 122 -6.95 16.09 8.54
C HIS A 122 -6.92 14.93 7.54
N VAL A 123 -7.93 14.82 6.68
CA VAL A 123 -7.95 13.82 5.60
C VAL A 123 -6.87 14.11 4.58
N ALA A 124 -6.84 15.35 4.07
CA ALA A 124 -5.84 15.77 3.09
C ALA A 124 -4.42 15.56 3.62
N THR A 125 -4.17 15.94 4.87
CA THR A 125 -2.90 15.74 5.56
C THR A 125 -2.55 14.25 5.67
N SER A 126 -3.49 13.41 6.12
CA SER A 126 -3.25 11.97 6.27
C SER A 126 -2.93 11.29 4.94
N VAL A 127 -3.64 11.63 3.87
CA VAL A 127 -3.38 11.12 2.53
C VAL A 127 -2.01 11.58 2.02
N ALA A 128 -1.65 12.85 2.25
CA ALA A 128 -0.34 13.38 1.88
C ALA A 128 0.80 12.67 2.63
N LEU A 129 0.66 12.46 3.94
CA LEU A 129 1.64 11.75 4.77
C LEU A 129 1.82 10.31 4.33
N VAL A 130 0.73 9.55 4.11
CA VAL A 130 0.79 8.17 3.60
C VAL A 130 1.54 8.12 2.27
N THR A 131 1.22 9.03 1.35
CA THR A 131 1.84 9.06 0.02
C THR A 131 3.32 9.37 0.13
N LEU A 132 3.70 10.38 0.92
CA LEU A 132 5.08 10.78 1.16
C LEU A 132 5.90 9.65 1.77
N TYR A 133 5.50 9.17 2.95
CA TYR A 133 6.27 8.16 3.68
C TYR A 133 6.23 6.80 3.01
N GLY A 134 5.13 6.47 2.32
CA GLY A 134 5.02 5.25 1.53
C GLY A 134 5.95 5.27 0.31
N THR A 135 6.10 6.45 -0.32
CA THR A 135 7.05 6.65 -1.43
C THR A 135 8.49 6.55 -0.93
N LEU A 136 8.78 7.13 0.24
CA LEU A 136 10.07 6.99 0.89
C LEU A 136 10.38 5.52 1.20
N ALA A 137 9.44 4.78 1.79
CA ALA A 137 9.60 3.36 2.10
C ALA A 137 9.76 2.50 0.82
N MET A 138 9.02 2.83 -0.24
CA MET A 138 9.13 2.17 -1.54
C MET A 138 10.54 2.24 -2.13
N VAL A 139 11.24 3.36 -1.94
CA VAL A 139 12.63 3.53 -2.41
C VAL A 139 13.63 2.98 -1.39
N ALA A 140 13.43 3.24 -0.09
CA ALA A 140 14.39 2.90 0.95
C ALA A 140 14.51 1.38 1.20
N LEU A 141 13.39 0.65 1.20
CA LEU A 141 13.39 -0.78 1.54
C LEU A 141 14.14 -1.65 0.52
N PRO A 142 14.00 -1.45 -0.80
CA PRO A 142 14.83 -2.16 -1.78
C PRO A 142 16.33 -1.87 -1.64
N LEU A 143 16.72 -0.63 -1.26
CA LEU A 143 18.13 -0.25 -1.09
C LEU A 143 18.81 -1.00 0.07
N VAL A 144 18.05 -1.38 1.09
CA VAL A 144 18.53 -2.22 2.20
C VAL A 144 18.30 -3.71 1.95
N ASN A 145 17.97 -4.11 0.72
CA ASN A 145 17.69 -5.50 0.33
C ASN A 145 16.57 -6.15 1.17
N ALA A 146 15.53 -5.39 1.50
CA ALA A 146 14.40 -5.89 2.27
C ALA A 146 13.74 -7.11 1.61
N SER A 147 13.29 -8.07 2.43
CA SER A 147 12.57 -9.24 1.94
C SER A 147 11.19 -8.85 1.37
N PRO A 148 10.61 -9.64 0.44
CA PRO A 148 9.27 -9.38 -0.07
C PRO A 148 8.21 -9.26 1.04
N GLN A 149 8.31 -10.07 2.09
CA GLN A 149 7.40 -10.02 3.23
C GLN A 149 7.54 -8.69 3.97
N TRP A 150 8.78 -8.24 4.21
CA TRP A 150 9.03 -6.99 4.92
C TRP A 150 8.54 -5.77 4.13
N ILE A 151 8.71 -5.78 2.81
CA ILE A 151 8.13 -4.77 1.91
C ILE A 151 6.60 -4.75 2.02
N GLY A 152 5.94 -5.91 1.97
CA GLY A 152 4.48 -6.01 2.12
C GLY A 152 3.97 -5.55 3.51
N LEU A 153 4.75 -5.80 4.56
CA LEU A 153 4.44 -5.35 5.93
C LEU A 153 4.63 -3.85 6.13
N SER A 154 5.56 -3.23 5.40
CA SER A 154 6.03 -1.87 5.73
C SER A 154 5.48 -0.79 4.80
N VAL A 155 5.43 -1.05 3.49
CA VAL A 155 5.00 -0.05 2.51
C VAL A 155 3.49 0.22 2.65
N HIS A 156 3.10 1.49 2.59
CA HIS A 156 1.74 1.91 2.97
C HIS A 156 0.69 1.66 1.88
N GLU A 157 1.02 1.81 0.59
CA GLU A 157 0.07 1.56 -0.48
C GLU A 157 0.37 0.29 -1.29
N VAL A 158 -0.69 -0.30 -1.85
CA VAL A 158 -0.59 -1.50 -2.69
C VAL A 158 0.24 -1.23 -3.95
N ALA A 159 0.07 -0.05 -4.56
CA ALA A 159 0.83 0.34 -5.76
C ALA A 159 2.33 0.46 -5.48
N GLN A 160 2.66 1.06 -4.35
CA GLN A 160 4.04 1.23 -3.88
C GLN A 160 4.67 -0.13 -3.55
N VAL A 161 3.91 -1.08 -2.98
CA VAL A 161 4.37 -2.47 -2.80
C VAL A 161 4.69 -3.12 -4.13
N ALA A 162 3.81 -2.97 -5.13
CA ALA A 162 4.02 -3.55 -6.45
C ALA A 162 5.30 -3.01 -7.12
N ALA A 163 5.64 -1.75 -6.86
CA ALA A 163 6.84 -1.11 -7.40
C ALA A 163 8.12 -1.38 -6.58
N ALA A 164 8.01 -1.56 -5.26
CA ALA A 164 9.13 -1.86 -4.39
C ALA A 164 9.53 -3.34 -4.41
N ALA A 165 8.59 -4.23 -4.73
CA ALA A 165 8.83 -5.67 -4.63
C ALA A 165 9.98 -6.10 -5.55
N PRO A 166 10.94 -6.91 -5.05
CA PRO A 166 12.03 -7.40 -5.88
C PRO A 166 11.52 -8.39 -6.93
N ALA A 167 12.28 -8.54 -8.02
CA ALA A 167 12.05 -9.54 -9.05
C ALA A 167 11.70 -10.94 -8.49
N GLY A 168 10.48 -11.41 -8.78
CA GLY A 168 9.96 -12.71 -8.31
C GLY A 168 9.36 -12.70 -6.90
N GLY A 169 9.48 -11.59 -6.16
CA GLY A 169 8.91 -11.36 -4.84
C GLY A 169 7.55 -10.65 -4.84
N LEU A 170 7.11 -10.10 -5.98
CA LEU A 170 5.84 -9.37 -6.13
C LEU A 170 4.66 -10.13 -5.52
N ALA A 171 4.54 -11.42 -5.84
CA ALA A 171 3.46 -12.26 -5.34
C ALA A 171 3.43 -12.29 -3.80
N THR A 172 4.58 -12.54 -3.17
CA THR A 172 4.70 -12.62 -1.71
C THR A 172 4.44 -11.26 -1.06
N ALA A 173 5.02 -10.19 -1.58
CA ALA A 173 4.84 -8.84 -1.04
C ALA A 173 3.38 -8.39 -1.11
N MET A 174 2.73 -8.64 -2.25
CA MET A 174 1.30 -8.35 -2.46
C MET A 174 0.42 -9.19 -1.55
N ALA A 175 0.68 -10.49 -1.42
CA ALA A 175 -0.06 -11.38 -0.54
C ALA A 175 -0.07 -10.88 0.91
N VAL A 176 1.10 -10.52 1.44
CA VAL A 176 1.25 -9.94 2.78
C VAL A 176 0.52 -8.60 2.91
N LYS A 177 0.65 -7.72 1.91
CA LYS A 177 -0.03 -6.41 1.91
C LYS A 177 -1.55 -6.55 1.89
N LEU A 178 -2.08 -7.46 1.09
CA LEU A 178 -3.51 -7.74 1.01
C LEU A 178 -4.04 -8.39 2.29
N GLY A 179 -3.21 -9.19 2.98
CA GLY A 179 -3.49 -9.65 4.34
C GLY A 179 -3.75 -8.47 5.30
N ARG A 180 -2.94 -7.41 5.24
CA ARG A 180 -3.19 -6.17 6.00
C ARG A 180 -4.49 -5.49 5.59
N VAL A 181 -4.78 -5.42 4.28
CA VAL A 181 -6.02 -4.83 3.76
C VAL A 181 -7.25 -5.57 4.30
N ALA A 182 -7.19 -6.90 4.41
CA ALA A 182 -8.29 -7.71 4.94
C ALA A 182 -8.62 -7.36 6.42
N LEU A 183 -7.63 -6.89 7.19
CA LEU A 183 -7.81 -6.43 8.57
C LEU A 183 -8.48 -5.04 8.68
N LEU A 184 -8.83 -4.40 7.55
CA LEU A 184 -9.63 -3.17 7.57
C LEU A 184 -11.02 -3.40 8.18
N ALA A 185 -11.67 -4.51 7.81
CA ALA A 185 -13.02 -4.81 8.29
C ALA A 185 -13.13 -4.85 9.82
N PRO A 186 -12.31 -5.64 10.56
CA PRO A 186 -12.37 -5.66 12.01
C PRO A 186 -11.99 -4.33 12.68
N ILE A 187 -11.03 -3.58 12.12
CA ILE A 187 -10.65 -2.27 12.67
C ILE A 187 -11.79 -1.26 12.53
N VAL A 188 -12.41 -1.18 11.35
CA VAL A 188 -13.55 -0.29 11.11
C VAL A 188 -14.74 -0.67 12.00
N ALA A 189 -14.98 -1.97 12.22
CA ALA A 189 -16.03 -2.42 13.13
C ALA A 189 -15.76 -2.00 14.59
N GLY A 190 -14.49 -2.07 15.04
CA GLY A 190 -14.09 -1.68 16.40
C GLY A 190 -14.18 -0.17 16.69
N LEU A 191 -14.21 0.68 15.65
CA LEU A 191 -14.38 2.13 15.79
C LEU A 191 -15.85 2.56 16.05
N GLY A 192 -16.81 1.63 15.97
CA GLY A 192 -18.24 1.90 16.16
C GLY A 192 -18.95 2.47 14.93
N GLY A 193 -20.28 2.36 14.92
CA GLY A 193 -21.17 2.84 13.85
C GLY A 193 -22.05 1.75 13.24
N ARG A 194 -23.22 2.14 12.70
CA ARG A 194 -24.15 1.23 12.01
C ARG A 194 -23.68 1.00 10.56
N GLY A 195 -23.76 -0.25 10.10
CA GLY A 195 -23.47 -0.65 8.71
C GLY A 195 -22.15 -1.43 8.55
N ALA A 196 -22.13 -2.39 7.62
CA ALA A 196 -20.96 -3.22 7.36
C ALA A 196 -19.74 -2.35 6.97
N PRO A 197 -18.53 -2.71 7.43
CA PRO A 197 -17.33 -2.03 6.97
C PRO A 197 -17.22 -2.21 5.44
N PRO A 198 -17.06 -1.13 4.66
CA PRO A 198 -17.05 -1.24 3.22
C PRO A 198 -15.76 -1.95 2.79
N VAL A 199 -15.87 -3.23 2.44
CA VAL A 199 -14.77 -3.94 1.75
C VAL A 199 -14.58 -3.22 0.41
N PRO A 200 -13.38 -2.69 0.11
CA PRO A 200 -13.19 -1.96 -1.13
C PRO A 200 -13.49 -2.85 -2.33
N ALA A 201 -14.33 -2.40 -3.26
CA ALA A 201 -14.75 -3.20 -4.42
C ALA A 201 -13.57 -3.76 -5.24
N PHE A 202 -12.45 -3.02 -5.30
CA PHE A 202 -11.24 -3.49 -5.98
C PHE A 202 -10.60 -4.70 -5.28
N LEU A 203 -10.73 -4.84 -3.95
CA LEU A 203 -10.26 -6.01 -3.21
C LEU A 203 -11.11 -7.24 -3.55
N LEU A 204 -12.44 -7.06 -3.65
CA LEU A 204 -13.34 -8.12 -4.09
C LEU A 204 -13.01 -8.56 -5.52
N GLY A 205 -12.84 -7.60 -6.44
CA GLY A 205 -12.41 -7.90 -7.81
C GLY A 205 -11.07 -8.63 -7.88
N PHE A 206 -10.09 -8.20 -7.07
CA PHE A 206 -8.82 -8.89 -6.92
C PHE A 206 -8.99 -10.36 -6.47
N LEU A 207 -9.79 -10.59 -5.42
CA LEU A 207 -10.03 -11.93 -4.88
C LEU A 207 -10.73 -12.82 -5.91
N VAL A 208 -11.74 -12.29 -6.62
CA VAL A 208 -12.42 -13.02 -7.70
C VAL A 208 -11.41 -13.42 -8.77
N LEU A 209 -10.61 -12.48 -9.29
CA LEU A 209 -9.61 -12.79 -10.32
C LEU A 209 -8.54 -13.77 -9.84
N MET A 210 -8.17 -13.73 -8.56
CA MET A 210 -7.27 -14.71 -7.95
C MET A 210 -7.86 -16.12 -7.92
N LEU A 211 -9.17 -16.23 -7.65
CA LEU A 211 -9.88 -17.53 -7.63
C LEU A 211 -10.08 -18.10 -9.04
N VAL A 212 -10.36 -17.27 -10.04
CA VAL A 212 -10.49 -17.75 -11.43
C VAL A 212 -9.16 -17.90 -12.17
N SER A 213 -8.07 -17.31 -11.68
CA SER A 213 -6.72 -17.39 -12.29
C SER A 213 -6.33 -18.81 -12.75
N PRO A 214 -6.55 -19.90 -11.97
CA PRO A 214 -6.21 -21.26 -12.39
C PRO A 214 -6.95 -21.77 -13.63
N LEU A 215 -8.10 -21.18 -13.97
CA LEU A 215 -8.95 -21.54 -15.11
C LEU A 215 -8.57 -20.75 -16.38
N VAL A 216 -7.70 -19.75 -16.26
CA VAL A 216 -7.37 -18.82 -17.36
C VAL A 216 -6.20 -19.37 -18.19
N PRO A 217 -6.31 -19.40 -19.54
CA PRO A 217 -5.22 -19.85 -20.40
C PRO A 217 -3.94 -19.03 -20.23
N ALA A 218 -2.77 -19.68 -20.33
CA ALA A 218 -1.47 -19.04 -20.11
C ALA A 218 -1.23 -17.80 -21.00
N VAL A 219 -1.71 -17.81 -22.24
CA VAL A 219 -1.62 -16.67 -23.17
C VAL A 219 -2.34 -15.44 -22.59
N VAL A 220 -3.52 -15.63 -21.99
CA VAL A 220 -4.30 -14.55 -21.37
C VAL A 220 -3.59 -14.04 -20.12
N LEU A 221 -2.98 -14.91 -19.33
CA LEU A 221 -2.18 -14.52 -18.16
C LEU A 221 -0.94 -13.69 -18.53
N ASP A 222 -0.27 -14.00 -19.64
CA ASP A 222 0.87 -13.23 -20.14
C ASP A 222 0.46 -11.83 -20.63
N VAL A 223 -0.67 -11.73 -21.34
CA VAL A 223 -1.27 -10.45 -21.73
C VAL A 223 -1.68 -9.66 -20.49
N ALA A 224 -2.37 -10.28 -19.54
CA ALA A 224 -2.79 -9.66 -18.29
C ALA A 224 -1.59 -9.14 -17.49
N THR A 225 -0.47 -9.86 -17.46
CA THR A 225 0.76 -9.42 -16.78
C THR A 225 1.30 -8.13 -17.40
N THR A 226 1.32 -8.06 -18.72
CA THR A 226 1.79 -6.88 -19.46
C THR A 226 0.84 -5.71 -19.26
N ALA A 227 -0.47 -5.93 -19.39
CA ALA A 227 -1.51 -4.93 -19.15
C ALA A 227 -1.44 -4.38 -17.72
N THR A 228 -1.28 -5.26 -16.73
CA THR A 228 -1.11 -4.86 -15.31
C THR A 228 0.09 -3.94 -15.13
N THR A 229 1.22 -4.28 -15.76
CA THR A 229 2.45 -3.46 -15.68
C THR A 229 2.22 -2.06 -16.25
N VAL A 230 1.60 -1.96 -17.44
CA VAL A 230 1.30 -0.68 -18.09
C VAL A 230 0.32 0.14 -17.26
N VAL A 231 -0.75 -0.48 -16.77
CA VAL A 231 -1.78 0.18 -15.94
C VAL A 231 -1.17 0.69 -14.63
N LEU A 232 -0.37 -0.13 -13.93
CA LEU A 232 0.30 0.28 -12.71
C LEU A 232 1.37 1.34 -12.95
N ALA A 233 2.11 1.29 -14.06
CA ALA A 233 3.06 2.33 -14.43
C ALA A 233 2.36 3.68 -14.64
N ALA A 234 1.27 3.71 -15.42
CA ALA A 234 0.48 4.92 -15.63
C ALA A 234 -0.13 5.43 -14.32
N ALA A 235 -0.56 4.52 -13.45
CA ALA A 235 -1.10 4.86 -12.15
C ALA A 235 -0.04 5.43 -11.19
N LEU A 236 1.18 4.87 -11.17
CA LEU A 236 2.29 5.39 -10.36
C LEU A 236 2.81 6.71 -10.90
N PHE A 237 2.83 6.92 -12.22
CA PHE A 237 3.06 8.24 -12.80
C PHE A 237 2.05 9.26 -12.27
N GLY A 238 0.76 8.95 -12.36
CA GLY A 238 -0.30 9.80 -11.82
C GLY A 238 -0.18 10.03 -10.31
N LEU A 239 0.25 9.02 -9.54
CA LEU A 239 0.52 9.15 -8.11
C LEU A 239 1.70 10.11 -7.87
N GLY A 240 2.76 10.01 -8.68
CA GLY A 240 3.90 10.93 -8.63
C GLY A 240 3.46 12.38 -8.83
N THR A 241 2.56 12.64 -9.78
CA THR A 241 2.04 14.01 -10.02
C THR A 241 1.22 14.57 -8.86
N SER A 242 0.69 13.70 -7.99
CA SER A 242 -0.07 14.08 -6.81
C SER A 242 0.82 14.39 -5.59
N VAL A 243 2.10 14.02 -5.63
CA VAL A 243 3.08 14.44 -4.64
C VAL A 243 3.30 15.95 -4.83
N ARG A 244 2.75 16.74 -3.91
CA ARG A 244 2.88 18.20 -3.87
C ARG A 244 3.84 18.59 -2.75
N PRO A 245 5.13 18.82 -3.03
CA PRO A 245 6.11 19.21 -2.00
C PRO A 245 5.67 20.48 -1.25
N MET A 246 5.07 21.43 -1.96
CA MET A 246 4.50 22.65 -1.38
C MET A 246 3.35 22.39 -0.41
N ALA A 247 2.51 21.39 -0.64
CA ALA A 247 1.44 21.03 0.30
C ALA A 247 2.01 20.36 1.55
N LEU A 248 3.10 19.60 1.42
CA LEU A 248 3.80 18.97 2.54
C LEU A 248 4.50 19.99 3.44
N LEU A 249 5.02 21.09 2.88
CA LEU A 249 5.62 22.19 3.64
C LEU A 249 4.59 22.99 4.45
N ARG A 250 3.30 22.89 4.12
CA ARG A 250 2.19 23.49 4.87
C ARG A 250 1.67 22.60 6.00
N THR A 251 2.03 21.31 5.99
CA THR A 251 1.65 20.37 7.04
C THR A 251 2.32 20.73 8.37
N SER A 252 1.59 20.59 9.48
CA SER A 252 2.17 20.86 10.80
C SER A 252 3.39 19.96 11.09
N PRO A 253 4.46 20.48 11.72
CA PRO A 253 5.64 19.67 12.07
C PRO A 253 5.30 18.46 12.93
N GLY A 254 4.28 18.58 13.79
CA GLY A 254 3.77 17.47 14.59
C GLY A 254 3.19 16.34 13.74
N ALA A 255 2.44 16.66 12.68
CA ALA A 255 1.88 15.65 11.78
C ALA A 255 2.95 14.97 10.92
N LEU A 256 3.96 15.72 10.46
CA LEU A 256 5.14 15.14 9.80
C LEU A 256 5.87 14.17 10.76
N LEU A 257 6.14 14.60 11.99
CA LEU A 257 6.78 13.76 12.99
C LEU A 257 5.96 12.49 13.29
N LEU A 258 4.64 12.61 13.42
CA LEU A 258 3.77 11.46 13.60
C LEU A 258 3.87 10.48 12.43
N GLY A 259 3.87 10.97 11.19
CA GLY A 259 4.05 10.15 9.99
C GLY A 259 5.40 9.43 9.98
N LEU A 260 6.49 10.13 10.30
CA LEU A 260 7.82 9.54 10.39
C LEU A 260 7.88 8.44 11.46
N LEU A 261 7.44 8.74 12.68
CA LEU A 261 7.47 7.78 13.79
C LEU A 261 6.57 6.57 13.51
N SER A 262 5.41 6.78 12.88
CA SER A 262 4.52 5.69 12.46
C SER A 262 5.13 4.81 11.36
N THR A 263 5.89 5.42 10.44
CA THR A 263 6.63 4.70 9.40
C THR A 263 7.73 3.84 10.01
N LEU A 264 8.52 4.41 10.92
CA LEU A 264 9.56 3.68 11.63
C LEU A 264 8.96 2.55 12.48
N LEU A 265 7.81 2.80 13.11
CA LEU A 265 7.09 1.80 13.87
C LEU A 265 6.62 0.63 13.00
N VAL A 266 5.98 0.88 11.86
CA VAL A 266 5.53 -0.21 10.97
C VAL A 266 6.70 -0.97 10.35
N CYS A 267 7.76 -0.26 9.94
CA CYS A 267 8.97 -0.89 9.41
C CYS A 267 9.66 -1.74 10.47
N GLY A 268 9.84 -1.22 11.67
CA GLY A 268 10.50 -1.90 12.78
C GLY A 268 9.70 -3.10 13.27
N THR A 269 8.39 -2.95 13.48
CA THR A 269 7.51 -4.06 13.88
C THR A 269 7.39 -5.13 12.79
N GLY A 270 7.30 -4.74 11.52
CA GLY A 270 7.33 -5.66 10.40
C GLY A 270 8.63 -6.45 10.31
N TYR A 271 9.77 -5.80 10.55
CA TYR A 271 11.08 -6.48 10.59
C TYR A 271 11.19 -7.45 11.75
N LEU A 272 10.87 -7.00 12.97
CA LEU A 272 10.98 -7.78 14.19
C LEU A 272 10.03 -8.98 14.19
N SER A 273 8.79 -8.79 13.74
CA SER A 273 7.81 -9.90 13.69
C SER A 273 8.25 -11.02 12.74
N LEU A 274 8.89 -10.70 11.61
CA LEU A 274 9.46 -11.70 10.71
C LEU A 274 10.69 -12.43 11.25
N ARG A 275 11.33 -11.91 12.30
CA ARG A 275 12.48 -12.57 12.96
C ARG A 275 12.08 -13.57 14.03
N VAL A 276 10.87 -13.42 14.57
CA VAL A 276 10.32 -14.24 15.65
C VAL A 276 9.54 -15.45 15.10
N VAL A 277 9.26 -15.44 13.79
CA VAL A 277 8.34 -16.33 13.10
C VAL A 277 9.09 -17.27 12.15
#